data_AF-A0A951IGG6-F1
#
_entry.id   AF-A0A951IGG6-F1
#
_cell.length_a   1.000
_cell.length_b   1.000
_cell.length_c   1.000
_cell.angle_alpha   90.00
_cell.angle_beta   90.00
_cell.angle_gamma   90.00
#
_symmetry.space_group_name_H-M   'P 1'
#
loop_
_entity.id
_entity.type
_entity.pdbx_description
1 polymer ?
#
loop_
_entity_poly.entity_id
_entity_poly.type
_entity_poly.pdbx_seq_one_letter_code
_entity_poly.pdbx_strand_id
1 'polypeptide(L)'
;MAVFCPLSCQPVFFQGTAQIGAEITVYDAGTLTPRTAFKDGLLNSPFAQPILSDANGCLPEIWVAGNAYKLRITTASGVQIREVDNLPGDVPQAAPGTAGTVSTAASLVTGDLQWNYGTAVMAGRVRANGNTIGNAVSGASELASLVCQSLFQWLWNGDPTLAVSGGRGATALSDWNANKTIALPDFRGRTPFGIDGMGAPPSGRLANATLATGNPGALGSSGGTGAETLTGAQIPAHVHTGTTQANGAFSLTGTTAQAGAFSPSATSDTQGAHSHGGASGSAGGHTHGASTDTQGAHAHGGSVTDTQGAHAHTYTGPATVAAAGGTQASGWWFGTTSVATSTAGAHAHNLEINTDGAHSHNIAVAAVGDHQHAIASDGAHAHAITVSAIPAHAHSFVTDAGGVHTHSFTSDATGGGGTHNNMPPFLLATFYLVL
;
A
#
# COMPACT_ATOMS: atom_id res chain seq x y z
N MET A 1 58.14 28.94 -59.01
CA MET A 1 57.55 29.63 -60.18
C MET A 1 58.33 30.93 -60.39
N ALA A 2 58.00 31.70 -61.43
CA ALA A 2 58.48 33.08 -61.57
C ALA A 2 57.31 34.05 -61.36
N VAL A 3 57.60 35.23 -60.81
CA VAL A 3 56.67 36.35 -60.76
C VAL A 3 57.14 37.44 -61.74
N PHE A 4 56.18 38.08 -62.42
CA PHE A 4 56.43 39.23 -63.27
C PHE A 4 56.75 40.45 -62.40
N CYS A 5 57.87 41.12 -62.65
CA CYS A 5 58.23 42.32 -61.89
C CYS A 5 57.29 43.49 -62.24
N PRO A 6 56.59 44.11 -61.28
CA PRO A 6 55.62 45.18 -61.55
C PRO A 6 56.27 46.49 -62.03
N LEU A 7 57.61 46.56 -62.03
CA LEU A 7 58.40 47.66 -62.60
C LEU A 7 58.87 47.39 -64.03
N SER A 8 58.63 46.18 -64.58
CA SER A 8 58.93 45.86 -65.99
C SER A 8 58.26 46.83 -66.95
N CYS A 9 58.91 47.11 -68.08
CA CYS A 9 58.40 47.98 -69.16
C CYS A 9 58.10 49.44 -68.74
N GLN A 10 58.43 49.86 -67.51
CA GLN A 10 58.29 51.26 -67.07
C GLN A 10 59.49 52.11 -67.54
N PRO A 11 59.29 53.38 -67.94
CA PRO A 11 60.37 54.30 -68.24
C PRO A 11 61.09 54.76 -66.96
N VAL A 12 62.42 54.77 -67.00
CA VAL A 12 63.31 55.28 -65.94
C VAL A 12 63.66 56.73 -66.25
N PHE A 13 63.15 57.67 -65.47
CA PHE A 13 63.53 59.09 -65.56
C PHE A 13 64.45 59.50 -64.41
N PHE A 14 65.47 60.30 -64.73
CA PHE A 14 66.29 61.02 -63.76
C PHE A 14 66.46 62.46 -64.24
N GLN A 15 66.21 63.43 -63.35
CA GLN A 15 66.23 64.87 -63.66
C GLN A 15 65.41 65.27 -64.92
N GLY A 16 64.30 64.56 -65.19
CA GLY A 16 63.41 64.81 -66.34
C GLY A 16 63.85 64.17 -67.66
N THR A 17 64.99 63.47 -67.72
CA THR A 17 65.47 62.78 -68.93
C THR A 17 65.39 61.26 -68.76
N ALA A 18 64.94 60.55 -69.80
CA ALA A 18 64.91 59.08 -69.82
C ALA A 18 66.34 58.52 -69.79
N GLN A 19 66.57 57.53 -68.93
CA GLN A 19 67.90 56.98 -68.68
C GLN A 19 68.13 55.72 -69.50
N ILE A 20 68.66 55.91 -70.71
CA ILE A 20 69.12 54.83 -71.60
C ILE A 20 70.38 54.20 -70.99
N GLY A 21 70.45 52.87 -70.93
CA GLY A 21 71.56 52.16 -70.29
C GLY A 21 71.63 52.34 -68.77
N ALA A 22 70.51 52.67 -68.12
CA ALA A 22 70.39 52.58 -66.67
C ALA A 22 70.61 51.13 -66.21
N GLU A 23 71.29 50.94 -65.09
CA GLU A 23 71.63 49.64 -64.53
C GLU A 23 70.57 49.23 -63.49
N ILE A 24 69.86 48.15 -63.76
CA ILE A 24 68.93 47.50 -62.85
C ILE A 24 69.65 46.28 -62.24
N THR A 25 69.79 46.25 -60.92
CA THR A 25 70.26 45.06 -60.18
C THR A 25 69.15 44.53 -59.29
N VAL A 26 68.94 43.21 -59.33
CA VAL A 26 67.98 42.51 -58.46
C VAL A 26 68.72 41.85 -57.29
N TYR A 27 68.17 41.97 -56.09
CA TYR A 27 68.73 41.44 -54.84
C TYR A 27 67.67 40.68 -54.02
N ASP A 28 68.10 39.87 -53.07
CA ASP A 28 67.21 39.35 -52.01
C ASP A 28 66.69 40.49 -51.12
N ALA A 29 65.39 40.47 -50.79
CA ALA A 29 64.75 41.53 -50.00
C ALA A 29 65.46 41.74 -48.64
N GLY A 30 65.59 43.00 -48.23
CA GLY A 30 66.34 43.40 -47.04
C GLY A 30 67.86 43.28 -47.13
N THR A 31 68.43 42.82 -48.25
CA THR A 31 69.88 42.57 -48.39
C THR A 31 70.51 43.31 -49.58
N LEU A 32 71.80 43.02 -49.83
CA LEU A 32 72.52 43.30 -51.07
C LEU A 32 73.10 42.01 -51.71
N THR A 33 72.50 40.84 -51.43
CA THR A 33 72.85 39.57 -52.08
C THR A 33 72.23 39.54 -53.48
N PRO A 34 73.00 39.49 -54.58
CA PRO A 34 72.44 39.56 -55.93
C PRO A 34 71.61 38.32 -56.27
N ARG A 35 70.41 38.52 -56.85
CA ARG A 35 69.52 37.44 -57.29
C ARG A 35 69.44 37.39 -58.82
N THR A 36 69.44 36.18 -59.38
CA THR A 36 69.16 35.96 -60.79
C THR A 36 67.73 36.37 -61.14
N ALA A 37 67.59 37.13 -62.22
CA ALA A 37 66.32 37.42 -62.87
C ALA A 37 66.33 36.88 -64.31
N PHE A 38 65.17 36.73 -64.91
CA PHE A 38 64.93 35.96 -66.14
C PHE A 38 64.09 36.75 -67.14
N LYS A 39 64.23 36.40 -68.42
CA LYS A 39 63.48 37.00 -69.55
C LYS A 39 62.13 36.31 -69.79
N ASP A 40 61.89 35.17 -69.14
CA ASP A 40 60.67 34.37 -69.28
C ASP A 40 60.17 33.84 -67.93
N GLY A 41 58.85 33.70 -67.81
CA GLY A 41 58.19 33.21 -66.60
C GLY A 41 58.41 31.71 -66.30
N LEU A 42 59.13 30.99 -67.16
CA LEU A 42 59.49 29.59 -67.01
C LEU A 42 60.94 29.39 -66.51
N LEU A 43 61.67 30.49 -66.22
CA LEU A 43 63.03 30.51 -65.66
C LEU A 43 64.12 29.94 -66.59
N ASN A 44 63.89 29.86 -67.90
CA ASN A 44 64.86 29.26 -68.83
C ASN A 44 65.99 30.22 -69.23
N SER A 45 65.68 31.52 -69.33
CA SER A 45 66.56 32.52 -69.96
C SER A 45 67.03 33.56 -68.93
N PRO A 46 68.09 33.28 -68.14
CA PRO A 46 68.60 34.24 -67.17
C PRO A 46 69.15 35.51 -67.84
N PHE A 47 69.06 36.62 -67.13
CA PHE A 47 69.81 37.85 -67.40
C PHE A 47 71.20 37.79 -66.78
N ALA A 48 72.17 38.47 -67.42
CA ALA A 48 73.34 38.97 -66.72
C ALA A 48 72.95 40.20 -65.86
N GLN A 49 73.54 40.32 -64.68
CA GLN A 49 73.42 41.51 -63.82
C GLN A 49 74.68 42.38 -63.99
N PRO A 50 74.58 43.72 -64.05
CA PRO A 50 73.34 44.50 -64.08
C PRO A 50 72.58 44.34 -65.40
N ILE A 51 71.25 44.37 -65.32
CA ILE A 51 70.34 44.44 -66.46
C ILE A 51 70.30 45.88 -66.95
N LEU A 52 70.43 46.12 -68.26
CA LEU A 52 70.35 47.47 -68.82
C LEU A 52 68.92 47.84 -69.22
N SER A 53 68.55 49.11 -69.08
CA SER A 53 67.36 49.67 -69.73
C SER A 53 67.52 49.74 -71.25
N ASP A 54 66.39 49.76 -71.96
CA ASP A 54 66.35 49.78 -73.42
C ASP A 54 66.74 51.15 -74.02
N ALA A 55 66.71 51.25 -75.35
CA ALA A 55 67.01 52.49 -76.09
C ALA A 55 66.00 53.64 -75.85
N ASN A 56 64.88 53.38 -75.19
CA ASN A 56 63.89 54.37 -74.75
C ASN A 56 64.05 54.74 -73.26
N GLY A 57 64.96 54.08 -72.54
CA GLY A 57 65.15 54.22 -71.10
C GLY A 57 64.15 53.41 -70.26
N CYS A 58 63.46 52.43 -70.84
CA CYS A 58 62.52 51.55 -70.13
C CYS A 58 63.23 50.33 -69.52
N LEU A 59 62.73 49.83 -68.38
CA LEU A 59 63.11 48.50 -67.91
C LEU A 59 62.64 47.45 -68.93
N PRO A 60 63.44 46.41 -69.24
CA PRO A 60 62.95 45.27 -70.01
C PRO A 60 61.89 44.48 -69.23
N GLU A 61 61.32 43.46 -69.86
CA GLU A 61 60.52 42.45 -69.18
C GLU A 61 61.40 41.64 -68.21
N ILE A 62 61.07 41.64 -66.92
CA ILE A 62 61.86 41.03 -65.85
C ILE A 62 60.98 40.07 -65.05
N TRP A 63 61.37 38.80 -65.04
CA TRP A 63 60.79 37.74 -64.21
C TRP A 63 61.76 37.38 -63.07
N VAL A 64 61.24 37.19 -61.85
CA VAL A 64 62.07 36.85 -60.67
C VAL A 64 61.52 35.59 -60.00
N ALA A 65 62.42 34.71 -59.55
CA ALA A 65 62.05 33.50 -58.81
C ALA A 65 62.03 33.73 -57.28
N GLY A 66 61.17 33.00 -56.57
CA GLY A 66 61.21 32.85 -55.13
C GLY A 66 60.52 33.96 -54.32
N ASN A 67 60.96 34.08 -53.06
CA ASN A 67 60.50 35.04 -52.05
C ASN A 67 60.49 36.50 -52.53
N ALA A 68 60.00 37.42 -51.70
CA ALA A 68 60.13 38.85 -51.95
C ALA A 68 61.59 39.26 -52.30
N TYR A 69 61.73 40.27 -53.14
CA TYR A 69 63.01 40.73 -53.69
C TYR A 69 63.11 42.26 -53.73
N LYS A 70 64.31 42.74 -54.05
CA LYS A 70 64.65 44.16 -54.17
C LYS A 70 65.09 44.48 -55.60
N LEU A 71 64.65 45.61 -56.14
CA LEU A 71 65.30 46.24 -57.29
C LEU A 71 66.04 47.51 -56.82
N ARG A 72 67.29 47.66 -57.24
CA ARG A 72 68.00 48.94 -57.28
C ARG A 72 68.23 49.33 -58.74
N ILE A 73 67.96 50.59 -59.06
CA ILE A 73 68.14 51.18 -60.39
C ILE A 73 69.11 52.35 -60.25
N THR A 74 70.23 52.29 -60.96
CA THR A 74 71.28 53.32 -61.04
C THR A 74 71.38 53.89 -62.46
N THR A 75 71.91 55.11 -62.61
CA THR A 75 72.38 55.60 -63.91
C THR A 75 73.58 54.77 -64.38
N ALA A 76 73.94 54.87 -65.66
CA ALA A 76 75.20 54.34 -66.21
C ALA A 76 76.48 54.96 -65.58
N SER A 77 76.33 55.84 -64.59
CA SER A 77 77.42 56.42 -63.79
C SER A 77 77.27 56.11 -62.29
N GLY A 78 76.48 55.08 -61.93
CA GLY A 78 76.32 54.57 -60.57
C GLY A 78 75.44 55.41 -59.63
N VAL A 79 74.75 56.46 -60.12
CA VAL A 79 73.89 57.31 -59.29
C VAL A 79 72.54 56.64 -59.09
N GLN A 80 72.12 56.40 -57.84
CA GLN A 80 70.87 55.72 -57.53
C GLN A 80 69.64 56.57 -57.92
N ILE A 81 68.80 56.03 -58.82
CA ILE A 81 67.57 56.64 -59.31
C ILE A 81 66.37 56.15 -58.48
N ARG A 82 66.31 54.85 -58.20
CA ARG A 82 65.22 54.20 -57.46
C ARG A 82 65.73 52.97 -56.73
N GLU A 83 65.28 52.74 -55.51
CA GLU A 83 65.34 51.42 -54.87
C GLU A 83 63.94 51.08 -54.36
N VAL A 84 63.50 49.84 -54.59
CA VAL A 84 62.26 49.30 -54.05
C VAL A 84 62.58 47.95 -53.43
N ASP A 85 62.49 47.89 -52.11
CA ASP A 85 62.63 46.66 -51.33
C ASP A 85 61.28 45.94 -51.20
N ASN A 86 61.33 44.64 -50.87
CA ASN A 86 60.16 43.81 -50.58
C ASN A 86 59.06 43.85 -51.68
N LEU A 87 59.48 43.85 -52.96
CA LEU A 87 58.59 43.58 -54.09
C LEU A 87 58.05 42.13 -54.00
N PRO A 88 56.78 41.88 -54.37
CA PRO A 88 56.15 40.57 -54.19
C PRO A 88 56.84 39.50 -55.03
N GLY A 89 57.15 38.37 -54.38
CA GLY A 89 57.72 37.16 -54.98
C GLY A 89 56.66 36.26 -55.62
N ASP A 90 57.05 35.04 -55.99
CA ASP A 90 56.11 33.99 -56.43
C ASP A 90 55.42 33.25 -55.25
N VAL A 91 55.93 33.44 -54.04
CA VAL A 91 55.31 33.02 -52.79
C VAL A 91 54.07 33.87 -52.50
N PRO A 92 52.92 33.28 -52.09
CA PRO A 92 51.69 34.02 -51.82
C PRO A 92 51.91 35.19 -50.85
N GLN A 93 51.79 36.42 -51.37
CA GLN A 93 51.91 37.62 -50.55
C GLN A 93 50.76 37.65 -49.53
N ALA A 94 51.10 37.60 -48.24
CA ALA A 94 50.12 37.78 -47.17
C ALA A 94 49.43 39.15 -47.32
N ALA A 95 48.10 39.15 -47.35
CA ALA A 95 47.32 40.37 -47.52
C ALA A 95 47.55 41.33 -46.33
N PRO A 96 47.65 42.65 -46.57
CA PRO A 96 47.90 43.62 -45.52
C PRO A 96 46.64 43.85 -44.67
N GLY A 97 46.44 43.01 -43.65
CA GLY A 97 45.37 43.16 -42.66
C GLY A 97 45.45 42.10 -41.57
N THR A 98 45.75 42.53 -40.34
CA THR A 98 45.95 41.63 -39.18
C THR A 98 44.64 41.10 -38.62
N ALA A 99 43.96 40.24 -39.39
CA ALA A 99 43.15 39.18 -38.79
C ALA A 99 44.12 38.09 -38.27
N GLY A 100 43.80 37.49 -37.11
CA GLY A 100 44.64 36.43 -36.53
C GLY A 100 44.83 35.25 -37.48
N THR A 101 45.98 34.58 -37.39
CA THR A 101 46.44 33.55 -38.36
C THR A 101 45.46 32.37 -38.47
N VAL A 102 44.50 32.45 -39.39
CA VAL A 102 43.71 31.30 -39.84
C VAL A 102 44.60 30.50 -40.78
N SER A 103 45.34 29.55 -40.21
CA SER A 103 46.14 28.58 -40.96
C SER A 103 45.24 27.81 -41.93
N THR A 104 45.50 27.94 -43.24
CA THR A 104 44.66 27.34 -44.30
C THR A 104 44.65 25.80 -44.31
N ALA A 105 45.51 25.18 -43.53
CA ALA A 105 45.12 24.05 -42.71
C ALA A 105 45.71 24.22 -41.30
N ALA A 106 44.91 24.06 -40.26
CA ALA A 106 45.42 23.55 -38.99
C ALA A 106 45.77 22.08 -39.24
N SER A 107 47.02 21.81 -39.64
CA SER A 107 47.47 20.47 -39.98
C SER A 107 47.37 19.59 -38.75
N LEU A 108 46.48 18.60 -38.79
CA LEU A 108 46.30 17.66 -37.68
C LEU A 108 47.63 16.97 -37.37
N VAL A 109 48.00 16.94 -36.09
CA VAL A 109 49.26 16.42 -35.59
C VAL A 109 49.11 15.00 -35.06
N THR A 110 50.23 14.26 -34.98
CA THR A 110 50.29 12.95 -34.33
C THR A 110 49.56 12.94 -32.98
N GLY A 111 48.64 12.00 -32.80
CA GLY A 111 47.79 11.90 -31.60
C GLY A 111 46.43 12.60 -31.68
N ASP A 112 46.19 13.47 -32.67
CA ASP A 112 44.87 14.09 -32.85
C ASP A 112 43.78 13.06 -33.15
N LEU A 113 42.62 13.22 -32.49
CA LEU A 113 41.45 12.35 -32.63
C LEU A 113 40.45 12.92 -33.64
N GLN A 114 40.38 12.33 -34.84
CA GLN A 114 39.39 12.68 -35.86
C GLN A 114 38.17 11.76 -35.80
N TRP A 115 36.97 12.35 -35.89
CA TRP A 115 35.71 11.63 -36.07
C TRP A 115 35.42 11.50 -37.58
N ASN A 116 34.99 10.32 -38.03
CA ASN A 116 34.60 10.12 -39.43
C ASN A 116 33.42 9.13 -39.56
N TYR A 117 32.46 9.46 -40.42
CA TYR A 117 31.30 8.61 -40.71
C TYR A 117 31.65 7.56 -41.78
N GLY A 118 32.50 6.61 -41.40
CA GLY A 118 33.04 5.56 -42.28
C GLY A 118 33.93 4.57 -41.53
N THR A 119 34.06 3.35 -42.03
CA THR A 119 34.71 2.21 -41.33
C THR A 119 36.01 1.72 -41.97
N ALA A 120 36.36 2.27 -43.14
CA ALA A 120 37.53 1.89 -43.92
C ALA A 120 38.85 2.34 -43.28
N VAL A 121 39.93 1.58 -43.50
CA VAL A 121 41.29 2.00 -43.08
C VAL A 121 41.70 3.23 -43.89
N MET A 122 42.19 4.27 -43.22
CA MET A 122 42.58 5.55 -43.83
C MET A 122 44.09 5.76 -43.75
N ALA A 123 44.73 6.17 -44.85
CA ALA A 123 46.17 6.47 -44.85
C ALA A 123 46.50 7.62 -43.88
N GLY A 124 47.63 7.50 -43.18
CA GLY A 124 48.05 8.47 -42.14
C GLY A 124 47.27 8.39 -40.82
N ARG A 125 46.40 7.37 -40.64
CA ARG A 125 45.52 7.23 -39.49
C ARG A 125 45.37 5.77 -39.06
N VAL A 126 44.96 5.54 -37.81
CA VAL A 126 44.56 4.23 -37.26
C VAL A 126 43.30 4.39 -36.41
N ARG A 127 42.46 3.35 -36.31
CA ARG A 127 41.19 3.45 -35.55
C ARG A 127 41.46 3.29 -34.06
N ALA A 128 40.84 4.12 -33.23
CA ALA A 128 40.97 4.05 -31.77
C ALA A 128 40.05 2.94 -31.20
N ASN A 129 40.48 1.69 -31.38
CA ASN A 129 39.65 0.48 -31.28
C ASN A 129 40.23 -0.61 -30.35
N GLY A 130 41.20 -0.30 -29.49
CA GLY A 130 41.82 -1.28 -28.60
C GLY A 130 42.75 -2.31 -29.24
N ASN A 131 42.93 -2.30 -30.57
CA ASN A 131 43.97 -3.08 -31.25
C ASN A 131 45.37 -2.44 -31.01
N THR A 132 46.42 -3.02 -31.60
CA THR A 132 47.80 -2.57 -31.39
C THR A 132 48.43 -1.93 -32.62
N ILE A 133 49.37 -1.00 -32.39
CA ILE A 133 50.31 -0.49 -33.40
C ILE A 133 51.75 -0.83 -33.04
N GLY A 134 52.62 -0.84 -34.05
CA GLY A 134 54.06 -1.09 -33.89
C GLY A 134 54.79 -0.95 -35.22
N ASN A 135 56.09 -1.27 -35.21
CA ASN A 135 56.92 -1.19 -36.41
C ASN A 135 56.56 -2.30 -37.43
N ALA A 136 57.18 -2.26 -38.62
CA ALA A 136 56.86 -3.16 -39.74
C ALA A 136 57.04 -4.68 -39.48
N VAL A 137 57.77 -5.08 -38.43
CA VAL A 137 57.97 -6.50 -38.06
C VAL A 137 57.38 -6.87 -36.69
N SER A 138 56.70 -5.93 -36.03
CA SER A 138 56.15 -6.09 -34.67
C SER A 138 54.94 -7.01 -34.55
N GLY A 139 54.29 -7.38 -35.66
CA GLY A 139 53.06 -8.18 -35.66
C GLY A 139 51.81 -7.46 -35.13
N ALA A 140 51.84 -6.12 -35.08
CA ALA A 140 50.73 -5.31 -34.57
C ALA A 140 49.41 -5.48 -35.35
N SER A 141 48.29 -5.44 -34.63
CA SER A 141 46.98 -5.91 -35.09
C SER A 141 46.08 -4.86 -35.77
N GLU A 142 46.35 -3.56 -35.61
CA GLU A 142 45.71 -2.49 -36.40
C GLU A 142 46.64 -2.05 -37.55
N LEU A 143 47.91 -1.78 -37.23
CA LEU A 143 48.92 -1.41 -38.23
C LEU A 143 50.34 -1.70 -37.72
N ALA A 144 51.04 -2.60 -38.41
CA ALA A 144 52.47 -2.84 -38.27
C ALA A 144 53.22 -2.11 -39.40
N SER A 145 53.76 -0.92 -39.14
CA SER A 145 54.44 -0.11 -40.17
C SER A 145 55.35 0.96 -39.58
N LEU A 146 56.39 1.36 -40.32
CA LEU A 146 57.30 2.42 -39.88
C LEU A 146 56.61 3.78 -39.66
N VAL A 147 55.50 4.04 -40.36
CA VAL A 147 54.72 5.28 -40.16
C VAL A 147 54.09 5.41 -38.78
N CYS A 148 54.00 4.32 -38.00
CA CYS A 148 53.47 4.36 -36.63
C CYS A 148 54.47 4.85 -35.58
N GLN A 149 55.71 5.19 -35.95
CA GLN A 149 56.77 5.55 -35.00
C GLN A 149 56.45 6.79 -34.16
N SER A 150 55.79 7.79 -34.75
CA SER A 150 55.42 9.02 -34.05
C SER A 150 54.29 8.74 -33.06
N LEU A 151 53.15 8.19 -33.50
CA LEU A 151 52.04 7.85 -32.61
C LEU A 151 52.40 6.82 -31.53
N PHE A 152 53.26 5.84 -31.81
CA PHE A 152 53.75 4.90 -30.80
C PHE A 152 54.47 5.65 -29.67
N GLN A 153 55.38 6.57 -30.01
CA GLN A 153 56.10 7.35 -29.00
C GLN A 153 55.20 8.36 -28.29
N TRP A 154 54.23 8.94 -28.98
CA TRP A 154 53.25 9.85 -28.38
C TRP A 154 52.38 9.12 -27.34
N LEU A 155 51.78 7.99 -27.71
CA LEU A 155 50.98 7.15 -26.80
C LEU A 155 51.80 6.61 -25.64
N TRP A 156 53.04 6.17 -25.89
CA TRP A 156 53.92 5.63 -24.85
C TRP A 156 54.25 6.69 -23.79
N ASN A 157 54.50 7.95 -24.16
CA ASN A 157 54.79 9.01 -23.20
C ASN A 157 53.52 9.63 -22.58
N GLY A 158 52.41 9.71 -23.34
CA GLY A 158 51.19 10.40 -22.91
C GLY A 158 50.28 9.57 -22.01
N ASP A 159 50.11 8.29 -22.28
CA ASP A 159 49.23 7.41 -21.50
C ASP A 159 50.00 6.18 -20.99
N PRO A 160 50.32 6.09 -19.68
CA PRO A 160 51.03 4.95 -19.11
C PRO A 160 50.16 3.70 -18.97
N THR A 161 48.82 3.82 -19.06
CA THR A 161 47.89 2.70 -18.86
C THR A 161 47.83 1.76 -20.07
N LEU A 162 48.15 2.27 -21.27
CA LEU A 162 48.17 1.48 -22.50
C LEU A 162 49.23 0.37 -22.39
N ALA A 163 48.79 -0.87 -22.67
CA ALA A 163 49.64 -2.04 -22.61
C ALA A 163 50.71 -2.02 -23.72
N VAL A 164 51.95 -2.32 -23.35
CA VAL A 164 53.08 -2.52 -24.27
C VAL A 164 53.50 -3.99 -24.20
N SER A 165 53.73 -4.64 -25.35
CA SER A 165 54.09 -6.06 -25.39
C SER A 165 55.42 -6.33 -24.69
N GLY A 166 55.45 -7.26 -23.74
CA GLY A 166 56.62 -7.50 -22.89
C GLY A 166 56.88 -6.40 -21.85
N GLY A 167 55.90 -5.53 -21.58
CA GLY A 167 56.01 -4.40 -20.67
C GLY A 167 56.78 -3.20 -21.25
N ARG A 168 56.75 -2.08 -20.54
CA ARG A 168 57.46 -0.85 -20.91
C ARG A 168 58.94 -0.95 -20.54
N GLY A 169 59.82 -0.61 -21.47
CA GLY A 169 61.27 -0.51 -21.27
C GLY A 169 61.69 0.88 -20.77
N ALA A 170 62.97 1.21 -20.97
CA ALA A 170 63.54 2.47 -20.49
C ALA A 170 63.06 3.72 -21.27
N THR A 171 62.77 3.57 -22.58
CA THR A 171 62.27 4.66 -23.43
C THR A 171 61.35 4.13 -24.52
N ALA A 172 60.43 4.97 -25.00
CA ALA A 172 59.55 4.65 -26.13
C ALA A 172 60.33 4.23 -27.40
N LEU A 173 61.44 4.90 -27.71
CA LEU A 173 62.28 4.57 -28.86
C LEU A 173 63.01 3.23 -28.69
N SER A 174 63.41 2.88 -27.47
CA SER A 174 63.98 1.55 -27.18
C SER A 174 62.94 0.44 -27.35
N ASP A 175 61.70 0.66 -26.92
CA ASP A 175 60.62 -0.31 -27.10
C ASP A 175 60.22 -0.47 -28.58
N TRP A 176 60.16 0.64 -29.32
CA TRP A 176 59.92 0.66 -30.77
C TRP A 176 61.00 -0.12 -31.54
N ASN A 177 62.27 0.11 -31.22
CA ASN A 177 63.40 -0.58 -31.85
C ASN A 177 63.49 -2.06 -31.42
N ALA A 178 62.91 -2.43 -30.28
CA ALA A 178 62.77 -3.82 -29.83
C ALA A 178 61.58 -4.56 -30.48
N ASN A 179 60.94 -3.97 -31.50
CA ASN A 179 59.78 -4.52 -32.22
C ASN A 179 58.53 -4.74 -31.35
N LYS A 180 58.42 -4.01 -30.22
CA LYS A 180 57.22 -4.09 -29.38
C LYS A 180 56.02 -3.40 -30.03
N THR A 181 54.84 -3.80 -29.59
CA THR A 181 53.55 -3.19 -29.93
C THR A 181 52.98 -2.44 -28.73
N ILE A 182 52.23 -1.36 -28.98
CA ILE A 182 51.43 -0.67 -27.95
C ILE A 182 49.94 -0.75 -28.31
N ALA A 183 49.09 -0.94 -27.31
CA ALA A 183 47.64 -0.87 -27.47
C ALA A 183 47.19 0.57 -27.78
N LEU A 184 46.20 0.71 -28.66
CA LEU A 184 45.49 1.97 -28.87
C LEU A 184 44.41 2.16 -27.81
N PRO A 185 44.05 3.41 -27.46
CA PRO A 185 42.80 3.70 -26.74
C PRO A 185 41.59 3.04 -27.43
N ASP A 186 40.65 2.53 -26.63
CA ASP A 186 39.44 1.90 -27.15
C ASP A 186 38.21 2.78 -26.95
N PHE A 187 37.66 3.29 -28.06
CA PHE A 187 36.43 4.09 -28.11
C PHE A 187 35.21 3.31 -28.64
N ARG A 188 35.31 1.98 -28.84
CA ARG A 188 34.18 1.17 -29.33
C ARG A 188 33.01 1.24 -28.33
N GLY A 189 31.87 1.76 -28.79
CA GLY A 189 30.67 1.92 -27.97
C GLY A 189 30.78 2.95 -26.84
N ARG A 190 31.73 3.89 -26.92
CA ARG A 190 32.03 4.88 -25.86
C ARG A 190 31.95 6.31 -26.40
N THR A 191 31.51 7.24 -25.55
CA THR A 191 31.63 8.68 -25.84
C THR A 191 32.85 9.26 -25.11
N PRO A 192 33.64 10.16 -25.72
CA PRO A 192 34.72 10.84 -25.03
C PRO A 192 34.19 11.80 -23.95
N PHE A 193 34.83 11.78 -22.77
CA PHE A 193 34.75 12.82 -21.77
C PHE A 193 36.15 13.41 -21.54
N GLY A 194 36.24 14.67 -21.12
CA GLY A 194 37.49 15.24 -20.64
C GLY A 194 37.88 14.65 -19.27
N ILE A 195 39.17 14.36 -19.08
CA ILE A 195 39.71 14.00 -17.76
C ILE A 195 39.44 15.13 -16.76
N ASP A 196 39.01 14.83 -15.54
CA ASP A 196 38.35 15.81 -14.65
C ASP A 196 39.22 17.02 -14.25
N GLY A 197 40.55 16.95 -14.42
CA GLY A 197 41.47 18.06 -14.20
C GLY A 197 41.75 18.96 -15.41
N MET A 198 41.96 18.40 -16.61
CA MET A 198 42.37 19.12 -17.84
C MET A 198 43.44 20.23 -17.67
N GLY A 199 44.49 19.98 -16.88
CA GLY A 199 45.55 20.98 -16.60
C GLY A 199 45.27 21.88 -15.38
N ALA A 200 44.14 21.70 -14.71
CA ALA A 200 43.78 22.26 -13.42
C ALA A 200 43.53 21.13 -12.38
N PRO A 201 43.27 21.44 -11.10
CA PRO A 201 42.79 20.44 -10.14
C PRO A 201 41.46 19.80 -10.59
N PRO A 202 41.17 18.53 -10.23
CA PRO A 202 39.93 17.84 -10.61
C PRO A 202 38.66 18.62 -10.24
N SER A 203 37.74 18.75 -11.19
CA SER A 203 36.52 19.55 -11.04
C SER A 203 35.39 18.87 -10.25
N GLY A 204 35.56 17.61 -9.88
CA GLY A 204 34.61 16.80 -9.12
C GLY A 204 33.43 16.27 -9.94
N ARG A 205 33.31 16.64 -11.23
CA ARG A 205 32.16 16.29 -12.08
C ARG A 205 32.05 14.79 -12.36
N LEU A 206 33.18 14.09 -12.30
CA LEU A 206 33.28 12.63 -12.47
C LEU A 206 33.50 11.90 -11.13
N ALA A 207 33.44 12.56 -9.98
CA ALA A 207 33.76 11.96 -8.67
C ALA A 207 32.81 10.81 -8.29
N ASN A 208 31.55 10.86 -8.72
CA ASN A 208 30.54 9.83 -8.50
C ASN A 208 30.30 8.93 -9.74
N ALA A 209 31.18 8.97 -10.74
CA ALA A 209 31.02 8.17 -11.96
C ALA A 209 31.49 6.73 -11.73
N THR A 210 30.64 5.75 -12.08
CA THR A 210 30.98 4.32 -12.02
C THR A 210 32.01 3.97 -13.10
N LEU A 211 33.29 4.05 -12.76
CA LEU A 211 34.40 3.65 -13.62
C LEU A 211 34.62 2.13 -13.54
N ALA A 212 34.69 1.49 -14.71
CA ALA A 212 35.09 0.09 -14.87
C ALA A 212 36.62 -0.07 -14.90
N THR A 213 37.36 0.99 -15.25
CA THR A 213 38.84 1.01 -15.25
C THR A 213 39.35 2.44 -15.08
N GLY A 214 40.45 2.61 -14.33
CA GLY A 214 41.14 3.89 -14.19
C GLY A 214 40.58 4.78 -13.07
N ASN A 215 40.71 6.10 -13.22
CA ASN A 215 40.22 7.10 -12.28
C ASN A 215 39.88 8.42 -13.01
N PRO A 216 39.09 9.34 -12.42
CA PRO A 216 38.62 10.56 -13.11
C PRO A 216 39.71 11.45 -13.73
N GLY A 217 40.95 11.42 -13.23
CA GLY A 217 42.05 12.26 -13.72
C GLY A 217 42.95 11.59 -14.77
N ALA A 218 42.81 10.28 -15.03
CA ALA A 218 43.72 9.54 -15.90
C ALA A 218 43.13 9.28 -17.29
N LEU A 219 43.98 9.38 -18.32
CA LEU A 219 43.69 8.88 -19.68
C LEU A 219 43.42 7.37 -19.66
N GLY A 220 42.75 6.87 -20.70
CA GLY A 220 42.32 5.46 -20.82
C GLY A 220 41.18 5.04 -19.88
N SER A 221 40.90 5.81 -18.83
CA SER A 221 39.83 5.54 -17.86
C SER A 221 38.45 5.46 -18.54
N SER A 222 37.65 4.48 -18.15
CA SER A 222 36.38 4.17 -18.79
C SER A 222 35.36 3.58 -17.82
N GLY A 223 34.08 3.73 -18.12
CA GLY A 223 32.97 3.38 -17.22
C GLY A 223 31.60 3.58 -17.85
N GLY A 224 30.56 3.52 -17.01
CA GLY A 224 29.16 3.53 -17.43
C GLY A 224 28.66 2.17 -17.92
N THR A 225 27.33 2.09 -18.08
CA THR A 225 26.60 0.89 -18.52
C THR A 225 25.72 1.24 -19.72
N GLY A 226 25.68 0.37 -20.73
CA GLY A 226 24.86 0.60 -21.94
C GLY A 226 23.35 0.53 -21.67
N ALA A 227 22.96 -0.27 -20.68
CA ALA A 227 21.63 -0.32 -20.10
C ALA A 227 21.75 -0.68 -18.62
N GLU A 228 20.82 -0.20 -17.79
CA GLU A 228 20.87 -0.34 -16.34
C GLU A 228 19.57 -0.96 -15.80
N THR A 229 19.66 -1.77 -14.75
CA THR A 229 18.48 -2.30 -14.03
C THR A 229 18.19 -1.42 -12.83
N LEU A 230 17.02 -0.76 -12.81
CA LEU A 230 16.62 0.06 -11.67
C LEU A 230 16.34 -0.83 -10.45
N THR A 231 17.19 -0.72 -9.44
CA THR A 231 16.95 -1.30 -8.11
C THR A 231 15.81 -0.56 -7.40
N GLY A 232 15.20 -1.18 -6.40
CA GLY A 232 14.15 -0.53 -5.59
C GLY A 232 14.60 0.76 -4.90
N ALA A 233 15.91 0.96 -4.68
CA ALA A 233 16.47 2.20 -4.12
C ALA A 233 16.59 3.35 -5.15
N GLN A 234 16.52 3.04 -6.45
CA GLN A 234 16.51 4.03 -7.54
C GLN A 234 15.09 4.42 -7.99
N ILE A 235 14.05 3.76 -7.46
CA ILE A 235 12.66 4.12 -7.68
C ILE A 235 12.23 5.07 -6.53
N PRO A 236 11.84 6.33 -6.82
CA PRO A 236 11.39 7.25 -5.78
C PRO A 236 10.18 6.71 -5.02
N ALA A 237 10.11 7.01 -3.72
CA ALA A 237 8.95 6.68 -2.89
C ALA A 237 7.68 7.36 -3.47
N HIS A 238 6.66 6.56 -3.76
CA HIS A 238 5.41 6.98 -4.36
C HIS A 238 4.22 6.29 -3.70
N VAL A 239 3.02 6.83 -3.91
CA VAL A 239 1.77 6.33 -3.29
C VAL A 239 0.88 5.77 -4.38
N HIS A 240 0.43 4.52 -4.20
CA HIS A 240 -0.68 3.96 -4.99
C HIS A 240 -2.00 4.33 -4.33
N THR A 241 -2.95 4.84 -5.11
CA THR A 241 -4.35 5.00 -4.69
C THR A 241 -5.20 3.90 -5.33
N GLY A 242 -6.16 3.38 -4.57
CA GLY A 242 -7.12 2.38 -5.04
C GLY A 242 -8.51 2.70 -4.51
N THR A 243 -9.53 2.49 -5.34
CA THR A 243 -10.93 2.70 -4.98
C THR A 243 -11.68 1.36 -4.99
N THR A 244 -12.25 0.98 -3.85
CA THR A 244 -13.19 -0.13 -3.77
C THR A 244 -14.55 0.31 -4.32
N GLN A 245 -15.15 -0.47 -5.21
CA GLN A 245 -16.56 -0.29 -5.55
C GLN A 245 -17.44 -0.61 -4.34
N ALA A 246 -18.65 -0.06 -4.32
CA ALA A 246 -19.56 -0.14 -3.17
C ALA A 246 -19.86 -1.58 -2.72
N ASN A 247 -20.03 -1.76 -1.41
CA ASN A 247 -20.12 -3.05 -0.72
C ASN A 247 -20.97 -4.09 -1.48
N GLY A 248 -20.34 -5.19 -1.91
CA GLY A 248 -21.07 -6.39 -2.29
C GLY A 248 -21.88 -6.92 -1.10
N ALA A 249 -23.15 -7.25 -1.33
CA ALA A 249 -24.07 -7.64 -0.27
C ALA A 249 -23.64 -8.98 0.40
N PHE A 250 -23.05 -8.89 1.59
CA PHE A 250 -22.62 -10.05 2.37
C PHE A 250 -23.82 -10.65 3.12
N SER A 251 -24.29 -11.82 2.67
CA SER A 251 -25.43 -12.52 3.27
C SER A 251 -24.98 -13.53 4.33
N LEU A 252 -25.16 -13.19 5.61
CA LEU A 252 -24.92 -14.09 6.73
C LEU A 252 -26.17 -14.95 7.00
N THR A 253 -26.07 -16.26 6.75
CA THR A 253 -27.10 -17.22 7.18
C THR A 253 -26.84 -17.66 8.63
N GLY A 254 -27.28 -16.84 9.58
CA GLY A 254 -27.22 -17.18 11.01
C GLY A 254 -28.22 -18.27 11.35
N THR A 255 -27.74 -19.44 11.80
CA THR A 255 -28.58 -20.50 12.39
C THR A 255 -28.34 -20.57 13.89
N THR A 256 -29.37 -20.28 14.69
CA THR A 256 -29.32 -20.41 16.15
C THR A 256 -29.60 -21.85 16.55
N ALA A 257 -28.56 -22.56 17.00
CA ALA A 257 -28.64 -23.97 17.39
C ALA A 257 -29.46 -24.26 18.67
N GLN A 258 -30.01 -23.21 19.30
CA GLN A 258 -30.84 -23.33 20.49
C GLN A 258 -31.91 -22.23 20.47
N ALA A 259 -33.17 -22.61 20.59
CA ALA A 259 -34.24 -21.66 20.84
C ALA A 259 -34.06 -21.08 22.25
N GLY A 260 -33.86 -19.75 22.34
CA GLY A 260 -33.86 -19.06 23.62
C GLY A 260 -35.19 -19.28 24.33
N ALA A 261 -35.16 -19.48 25.66
CA ALA A 261 -36.32 -19.85 26.46
C ALA A 261 -37.32 -18.69 26.62
N PHE A 262 -38.00 -18.32 25.53
CA PHE A 262 -39.09 -17.36 25.53
C PHE A 262 -40.24 -17.90 26.37
N SER A 263 -40.49 -17.24 27.50
CA SER A 263 -41.56 -17.59 28.44
C SER A 263 -42.72 -16.60 28.28
N PRO A 264 -43.70 -16.86 27.39
CA PRO A 264 -44.88 -16.03 27.30
C PRO A 264 -45.71 -16.21 28.58
N SER A 265 -45.77 -15.17 29.41
CA SER A 265 -46.70 -15.12 30.55
C SER A 265 -48.13 -14.91 30.02
N ALA A 266 -48.74 -15.97 29.51
CA ALA A 266 -50.07 -15.97 28.92
C ALA A 266 -51.15 -15.77 30.00
N THR A 267 -51.46 -14.52 30.30
CA THR A 267 -52.61 -14.14 31.14
C THR A 267 -53.90 -14.28 30.35
N SER A 268 -54.73 -15.28 30.69
CA SER A 268 -56.11 -15.35 30.22
C SER A 268 -56.97 -14.36 31.01
N ASP A 269 -57.31 -13.22 30.40
CA ASP A 269 -58.06 -12.11 31.00
C ASP A 269 -59.59 -12.31 30.99
N THR A 270 -60.04 -13.56 30.90
CA THR A 270 -61.43 -13.94 31.19
C THR A 270 -61.44 -15.31 31.87
N GLN A 271 -61.86 -15.33 33.13
CA GLN A 271 -62.13 -16.58 33.85
C GLN A 271 -63.40 -17.21 33.26
N GLY A 272 -63.25 -18.37 32.61
CA GLY A 272 -64.34 -19.05 31.90
C GLY A 272 -65.44 -19.49 32.85
N ALA A 273 -66.50 -18.68 32.96
CA ALA A 273 -67.63 -18.93 33.85
C ALA A 273 -68.37 -20.22 33.44
N HIS A 274 -68.19 -21.26 34.25
CA HIS A 274 -68.92 -22.52 34.17
C HIS A 274 -69.53 -22.83 35.54
N SER A 275 -70.63 -23.58 35.55
CA SER A 275 -71.46 -23.78 36.74
C SER A 275 -71.55 -25.26 37.14
N HIS A 276 -71.26 -25.54 38.40
CA HIS A 276 -71.40 -26.88 38.96
C HIS A 276 -72.87 -27.18 39.30
N GLY A 277 -73.56 -27.83 38.37
CA GLY A 277 -74.98 -28.20 38.48
C GLY A 277 -75.26 -29.33 39.48
N GLY A 278 -75.11 -29.05 40.77
CA GLY A 278 -75.45 -29.98 41.86
C GLY A 278 -76.96 -30.14 42.05
N ALA A 279 -77.59 -31.07 41.34
CA ALA A 279 -79.00 -31.39 41.50
C ALA A 279 -79.22 -32.45 42.60
N SER A 280 -79.71 -32.03 43.77
CA SER A 280 -80.25 -32.95 44.77
C SER A 280 -81.61 -33.48 44.33
N GLY A 281 -81.70 -34.77 43.99
CA GLY A 281 -82.98 -35.44 43.75
C GLY A 281 -83.87 -35.45 45.01
N SER A 282 -85.18 -35.65 44.82
CA SER A 282 -86.18 -35.56 45.89
C SER A 282 -85.78 -36.31 47.16
N ALA A 283 -85.93 -35.64 48.32
CA ALA A 283 -85.68 -36.24 49.61
C ALA A 283 -86.56 -37.49 49.81
N GLY A 284 -85.95 -38.55 50.35
CA GLY A 284 -86.65 -39.81 50.62
C GLY A 284 -87.75 -39.61 51.67
N GLY A 285 -89.00 -39.88 51.30
CA GLY A 285 -90.13 -39.75 52.20
C GLY A 285 -90.02 -40.66 53.43
N HIS A 286 -89.99 -40.06 54.61
CA HIS A 286 -90.10 -40.76 55.89
C HIS A 286 -91.52 -40.64 56.44
N THR A 287 -91.92 -41.58 57.32
CA THR A 287 -93.29 -41.66 57.84
C THR A 287 -93.32 -41.49 59.35
N HIS A 288 -94.33 -40.77 59.85
CA HIS A 288 -94.62 -40.67 61.27
C HIS A 288 -95.71 -41.70 61.62
N GLY A 289 -95.37 -42.65 62.50
CA GLY A 289 -96.35 -43.57 63.06
C GLY A 289 -97.18 -42.91 64.16
N ALA A 290 -98.51 -43.03 64.07
CA ALA A 290 -99.42 -42.68 65.15
C ALA A 290 -100.03 -43.97 65.73
N SER A 291 -100.03 -44.10 67.05
CA SER A 291 -100.60 -45.23 67.78
C SER A 291 -101.55 -44.74 68.87
N THR A 292 -102.75 -45.32 68.91
CA THR A 292 -103.65 -45.25 70.06
C THR A 292 -103.35 -46.40 71.01
N ASP A 293 -103.42 -46.15 72.32
CA ASP A 293 -103.33 -47.17 73.37
C ASP A 293 -104.72 -47.69 73.79
N THR A 294 -104.72 -48.72 74.64
CA THR A 294 -105.86 -49.61 74.82
C THR A 294 -106.99 -49.01 75.67
N GLN A 295 -108.18 -48.86 75.08
CA GLN A 295 -109.42 -48.73 75.86
C GLN A 295 -109.95 -50.13 76.22
N GLY A 296 -110.15 -50.39 77.51
CA GLY A 296 -110.65 -51.67 78.01
C GLY A 296 -111.25 -51.56 79.41
N ALA A 297 -112.30 -52.34 79.66
CA ALA A 297 -113.05 -52.46 80.90
C ALA A 297 -113.71 -51.17 81.43
N HIS A 298 -115.01 -51.03 81.16
CA HIS A 298 -115.94 -50.38 82.09
C HIS A 298 -116.59 -51.47 82.96
N ALA A 299 -116.88 -51.17 84.22
CA ALA A 299 -117.46 -52.12 85.17
C ALA A 299 -118.67 -51.50 85.86
N HIS A 300 -119.75 -52.27 86.03
CA HIS A 300 -120.98 -51.82 86.68
C HIS A 300 -121.07 -52.39 88.10
N GLY A 301 -120.14 -51.96 88.96
CA GLY A 301 -120.16 -52.27 90.39
C GLY A 301 -121.45 -51.81 91.05
N GLY A 302 -122.35 -52.76 91.32
CA GLY A 302 -123.69 -52.51 91.85
C GLY A 302 -123.67 -51.87 93.24
N SER A 303 -124.56 -50.91 93.45
CA SER A 303 -124.69 -50.17 94.72
C SER A 303 -124.98 -51.06 95.92
N VAL A 304 -124.28 -50.81 97.03
CA VAL A 304 -124.83 -50.94 98.39
C VAL A 304 -124.16 -49.91 99.29
N THR A 305 -124.90 -48.86 99.65
CA THR A 305 -124.53 -47.93 100.72
C THR A 305 -125.09 -48.44 102.05
N ASP A 306 -124.27 -49.10 102.87
CA ASP A 306 -124.66 -49.63 104.18
C ASP A 306 -124.38 -48.67 105.34
N THR A 307 -124.68 -47.37 105.15
CA THR A 307 -124.78 -46.42 106.26
C THR A 307 -125.94 -46.83 107.18
N GLN A 308 -125.64 -47.64 108.20
CA GLN A 308 -126.50 -47.81 109.37
C GLN A 308 -125.74 -48.21 110.65
N GLY A 309 -125.16 -47.17 111.29
CA GLY A 309 -125.33 -46.98 112.73
C GLY A 309 -124.64 -47.96 113.69
N ALA A 310 -123.31 -47.86 113.82
CA ALA A 310 -122.69 -48.11 115.11
C ALA A 310 -122.92 -46.91 116.06
N HIS A 311 -123.22 -47.18 117.34
CA HIS A 311 -123.26 -46.18 118.42
C HIS A 311 -122.20 -46.53 119.49
N ALA A 312 -121.76 -45.55 120.28
CA ALA A 312 -120.41 -45.54 120.90
C ALA A 312 -120.41 -45.29 122.43
N HIS A 313 -119.24 -45.19 123.08
CA HIS A 313 -118.61 -43.91 123.48
C HIS A 313 -117.19 -44.11 124.09
N THR A 314 -116.64 -43.20 124.91
CA THR A 314 -115.30 -42.57 124.68
C THR A 314 -114.25 -42.59 125.81
N TYR A 315 -112.95 -42.33 125.49
CA TYR A 315 -112.09 -41.21 126.02
C TYR A 315 -110.55 -41.50 126.07
N THR A 316 -109.71 -40.45 126.14
CA THR A 316 -108.21 -40.45 126.11
C THR A 316 -107.59 -39.39 127.03
N GLY A 317 -106.53 -39.74 127.79
CA GLY A 317 -105.78 -38.83 128.69
C GLY A 317 -104.24 -38.95 128.60
N PRO A 318 -103.47 -38.06 129.26
CA PRO A 318 -102.02 -37.94 129.09
C PRO A 318 -101.17 -39.02 129.80
N ALA A 319 -99.96 -39.22 129.26
CA ALA A 319 -98.96 -40.26 129.55
C ALA A 319 -99.36 -41.71 129.16
N THR A 320 -98.65 -42.32 128.21
CA THR A 320 -97.96 -43.65 128.35
C THR A 320 -97.42 -44.21 127.02
N VAL A 321 -98.29 -44.78 126.16
CA VAL A 321 -97.86 -45.81 125.20
C VAL A 321 -97.50 -45.28 123.80
N ALA A 322 -96.21 -45.06 123.56
CA ALA A 322 -95.57 -45.71 122.40
C ALA A 322 -95.90 -45.22 120.96
N ALA A 323 -96.59 -44.09 120.76
CA ALA A 323 -96.74 -43.41 119.46
C ALA A 323 -95.41 -42.88 118.87
N ALA A 324 -94.59 -43.83 118.40
CA ALA A 324 -93.47 -43.64 117.49
C ALA A 324 -93.98 -43.47 116.03
N GLY A 325 -93.18 -42.94 115.11
CA GLY A 325 -91.84 -42.39 115.28
C GLY A 325 -91.22 -41.93 113.96
N GLY A 326 -90.06 -41.28 114.03
CA GLY A 326 -89.39 -40.67 112.88
C GLY A 326 -89.92 -39.26 112.64
N THR A 327 -89.71 -38.31 113.55
CA THR A 327 -88.46 -38.07 114.28
C THR A 327 -87.27 -38.08 113.33
N GLN A 328 -87.28 -37.12 112.40
CA GLN A 328 -86.10 -36.70 111.64
C GLN A 328 -84.93 -36.47 112.62
N ALA A 329 -83.77 -37.06 112.35
CA ALA A 329 -82.65 -37.06 113.29
C ALA A 329 -81.32 -36.76 112.59
N SER A 330 -81.03 -35.47 112.36
CA SER A 330 -79.67 -35.01 112.06
C SER A 330 -78.85 -34.96 113.36
N GLY A 331 -78.60 -36.14 113.93
CA GLY A 331 -77.94 -36.33 115.22
C GLY A 331 -78.51 -37.50 116.02
N TRP A 332 -77.65 -38.50 116.28
CA TRP A 332 -77.58 -39.39 117.45
C TRP A 332 -78.86 -39.88 118.25
N TRP A 333 -80.13 -39.89 117.73
CA TRP A 333 -81.32 -40.80 118.01
C TRP A 333 -82.46 -40.57 119.16
N PHE A 334 -83.81 -40.61 118.79
CA PHE A 334 -85.24 -40.96 119.32
C PHE A 334 -85.83 -40.85 120.82
N GLY A 335 -87.15 -40.96 121.28
CA GLY A 335 -88.63 -41.18 120.84
C GLY A 335 -89.78 -41.30 121.99
N THR A 336 -91.16 -41.32 121.79
CA THR A 336 -92.32 -41.20 122.84
C THR A 336 -93.80 -41.79 122.57
N THR A 337 -94.90 -41.65 123.44
CA THR A 337 -96.41 -41.61 123.05
C THR A 337 -97.67 -41.95 124.03
N SER A 338 -98.91 -42.41 123.56
CA SER A 338 -100.33 -42.38 124.22
C SER A 338 -101.47 -43.50 123.90
N VAL A 339 -102.81 -43.41 124.33
CA VAL A 339 -103.90 -44.52 124.45
C VAL A 339 -105.46 -44.20 124.15
N ALA A 340 -106.45 -45.18 123.99
CA ALA A 340 -107.96 -45.04 123.65
C ALA A 340 -109.03 -46.18 124.07
N THR A 341 -110.36 -46.19 123.65
CA THR A 341 -111.56 -47.06 124.14
C THR A 341 -112.72 -47.57 123.13
N SER A 342 -113.97 -48.03 123.54
CA SER A 342 -114.97 -48.93 122.78
C SER A 342 -116.54 -49.07 123.17
N THR A 343 -117.46 -49.55 122.26
CA THR A 343 -118.90 -50.12 122.36
C THR A 343 -119.15 -51.18 121.21
N ALA A 344 -120.26 -51.97 121.11
CA ALA A 344 -120.55 -52.92 119.99
C ALA A 344 -122.08 -53.09 119.64
N GLY A 345 -122.54 -53.41 118.42
CA GLY A 345 -121.92 -53.62 117.08
C GLY A 345 -122.99 -53.76 115.94
N ALA A 346 -122.64 -53.66 114.65
CA ALA A 346 -123.57 -53.46 113.51
C ALA A 346 -123.53 -54.55 112.38
N HIS A 347 -124.45 -54.52 111.41
CA HIS A 347 -124.51 -55.45 110.24
C HIS A 347 -125.31 -54.93 109.03
N ALA A 348 -125.03 -55.46 107.81
CA ALA A 348 -125.77 -55.25 106.54
C ALA A 348 -125.49 -56.39 105.52
N HIS A 349 -126.02 -56.31 104.28
CA HIS A 349 -125.88 -57.34 103.22
C HIS A 349 -125.70 -56.74 101.80
N ASN A 350 -125.04 -57.48 100.88
CA ASN A 350 -124.47 -56.98 99.61
C ASN A 350 -124.64 -58.00 98.44
N LEU A 351 -124.48 -57.59 97.16
CA LEU A 351 -124.43 -58.47 95.97
C LEU A 351 -123.73 -57.81 94.74
N GLU A 352 -123.15 -58.59 93.80
CA GLU A 352 -122.21 -58.13 92.74
C GLU A 352 -122.26 -58.94 91.41
N ILE A 353 -122.02 -58.32 90.23
CA ILE A 353 -121.89 -58.93 88.86
C ILE A 353 -121.00 -58.05 87.92
N ASN A 354 -120.23 -58.61 86.96
CA ASN A 354 -119.53 -57.98 85.79
C ASN A 354 -119.33 -59.04 84.66
N THR A 355 -118.77 -58.88 83.43
CA THR A 355 -117.99 -57.82 82.70
C THR A 355 -118.68 -57.37 81.36
N ASP A 356 -118.06 -56.89 80.25
CA ASP A 356 -117.24 -57.58 79.21
C ASP A 356 -116.66 -56.64 78.09
N GLY A 357 -115.64 -57.08 77.32
CA GLY A 357 -115.34 -56.67 75.91
C GLY A 357 -114.53 -55.36 75.62
N ALA A 358 -113.77 -55.30 74.49
CA ALA A 358 -112.92 -54.13 74.10
C ALA A 358 -112.71 -53.95 72.57
N HIS A 359 -112.38 -52.71 72.09
CA HIS A 359 -112.05 -52.34 70.69
C HIS A 359 -111.28 -50.98 70.56
N SER A 360 -110.94 -50.50 69.34
CA SER A 360 -110.00 -49.37 69.09
C SER A 360 -110.24 -48.55 67.78
N HIS A 361 -109.57 -47.38 67.63
CA HIS A 361 -109.66 -46.45 66.47
C HIS A 361 -108.31 -45.80 66.04
N ASN A 362 -108.27 -45.13 64.86
CA ASN A 362 -107.05 -44.69 64.15
C ASN A 362 -106.98 -43.15 63.91
N ILE A 363 -105.78 -42.60 63.65
CA ILE A 363 -105.48 -41.16 63.40
C ILE A 363 -104.52 -41.00 62.19
N ALA A 364 -104.51 -39.83 61.53
CA ALA A 364 -103.59 -39.47 60.44
C ALA A 364 -102.97 -38.06 60.62
N VAL A 365 -101.78 -37.83 60.06
CA VAL A 365 -101.00 -36.57 60.17
C VAL A 365 -100.40 -36.19 58.80
N ALA A 366 -100.29 -34.89 58.50
CA ALA A 366 -99.75 -34.35 57.24
C ALA A 366 -98.31 -33.81 57.38
N ALA A 367 -97.61 -33.69 56.25
CA ALA A 367 -96.18 -33.34 56.19
C ALA A 367 -95.89 -31.83 56.33
N VAL A 368 -94.63 -31.50 56.68
CA VAL A 368 -94.06 -30.15 56.74
C VAL A 368 -92.82 -30.11 55.82
N GLY A 369 -92.54 -28.96 55.21
CA GLY A 369 -91.59 -28.80 54.10
C GLY A 369 -90.09 -28.86 54.46
N ASP A 370 -89.27 -28.97 53.42
CA ASP A 370 -87.83 -29.29 53.47
C ASP A 370 -86.94 -28.19 54.09
N HIS A 371 -85.75 -28.62 54.51
CA HIS A 371 -84.63 -27.76 54.93
C HIS A 371 -83.35 -28.13 54.15
N GLN A 372 -82.39 -27.20 54.08
CA GLN A 372 -81.20 -27.32 53.22
C GLN A 372 -79.92 -27.64 53.99
N HIS A 373 -78.97 -28.29 53.30
CA HIS A 373 -77.57 -28.40 53.70
C HIS A 373 -76.69 -27.60 52.73
N ALA A 374 -75.63 -26.96 53.25
CA ALA A 374 -74.66 -26.23 52.43
C ALA A 374 -73.61 -27.18 51.82
N ILE A 375 -73.24 -26.93 50.57
CA ILE A 375 -72.14 -27.63 49.88
C ILE A 375 -70.82 -26.90 50.19
N ALA A 376 -69.73 -27.65 50.40
CA ALA A 376 -68.40 -27.09 50.62
C ALA A 376 -67.76 -26.60 49.30
N SER A 377 -66.78 -25.68 49.42
CA SER A 377 -66.12 -25.01 48.29
C SER A 377 -65.29 -25.94 47.39
N ASP A 378 -65.17 -25.58 46.11
CA ASP A 378 -64.37 -26.29 45.11
C ASP A 378 -62.89 -26.48 45.50
N GLY A 379 -62.33 -27.59 45.05
CA GLY A 379 -60.90 -27.88 45.13
C GLY A 379 -60.10 -27.13 44.05
N ALA A 380 -58.87 -26.73 44.39
CA ALA A 380 -57.97 -26.06 43.46
C ALA A 380 -57.64 -26.94 42.26
N HIS A 381 -57.88 -26.42 41.05
CA HIS A 381 -57.54 -27.05 39.77
C HIS A 381 -56.74 -26.07 38.89
N ALA A 382 -56.04 -26.60 37.89
CA ALA A 382 -55.14 -25.83 37.02
C ALA A 382 -55.31 -26.22 35.55
N HIS A 383 -55.15 -25.24 34.65
CA HIS A 383 -55.20 -25.45 33.20
C HIS A 383 -53.78 -25.45 32.60
N ALA A 384 -53.44 -26.49 31.85
CA ALA A 384 -52.18 -26.59 31.10
C ALA A 384 -52.36 -26.00 29.68
N ILE A 385 -52.17 -24.68 29.53
CA ILE A 385 -52.18 -24.03 28.22
C ILE A 385 -50.92 -24.44 27.45
N THR A 386 -51.08 -25.16 26.33
CA THR A 386 -49.97 -25.65 25.50
C THR A 386 -49.90 -24.86 24.19
N VAL A 387 -48.96 -23.92 24.09
CA VAL A 387 -48.72 -23.14 22.86
C VAL A 387 -47.91 -23.98 21.87
N SER A 388 -48.58 -24.71 20.98
CA SER A 388 -47.94 -25.73 20.14
C SER A 388 -46.99 -25.20 19.05
N ALA A 389 -47.11 -23.92 18.67
CA ALA A 389 -46.17 -23.25 17.77
C ALA A 389 -46.29 -21.72 17.89
N ILE A 390 -45.16 -21.03 17.83
CA ILE A 390 -45.11 -19.60 17.46
C ILE A 390 -44.72 -19.56 15.97
N PRO A 391 -45.40 -18.77 15.12
CA PRO A 391 -45.01 -18.64 13.71
C PRO A 391 -43.56 -18.15 13.55
N ALA A 392 -42.91 -18.60 12.48
CA ALA A 392 -41.56 -18.16 12.15
C ALA A 392 -41.54 -16.64 11.94
N HIS A 393 -40.72 -15.94 12.71
CA HIS A 393 -40.51 -14.50 12.62
C HIS A 393 -39.07 -14.22 12.22
N ALA A 394 -38.87 -13.17 11.41
CA ALA A 394 -37.55 -12.78 10.93
C ALA A 394 -36.95 -11.68 11.82
N HIS A 395 -35.67 -11.82 12.16
CA HIS A 395 -34.88 -10.73 12.73
C HIS A 395 -34.08 -10.04 11.63
N SER A 396 -34.16 -8.71 11.55
CA SER A 396 -33.22 -7.93 10.76
C SER A 396 -31.98 -7.63 11.60
N PHE A 397 -30.84 -8.22 11.22
CA PHE A 397 -29.55 -7.89 11.81
C PHE A 397 -28.84 -6.88 10.91
N VAL A 398 -28.76 -5.63 11.36
CA VAL A 398 -27.88 -4.62 10.76
C VAL A 398 -26.58 -4.63 11.57
N THR A 399 -25.46 -4.94 10.93
CA THR A 399 -24.14 -4.64 11.48
C THR A 399 -23.79 -3.19 11.15
N ASP A 400 -23.35 -2.43 12.14
CA ASP A 400 -22.98 -1.02 11.95
C ASP A 400 -21.91 -0.84 10.86
N ALA A 401 -21.95 0.32 10.20
CA ALA A 401 -21.14 0.57 9.01
C ALA A 401 -19.64 0.51 9.31
N GLY A 402 -18.90 -0.31 8.56
CA GLY A 402 -17.43 -0.38 8.63
C GLY A 402 -16.88 -1.39 9.65
N GLY A 403 -17.50 -2.58 9.75
CA GLY A 403 -16.88 -3.71 10.46
C GLY A 403 -15.43 -3.94 10.00
N VAL A 404 -14.51 -4.06 10.97
CA VAL A 404 -13.06 -4.05 10.72
C VAL A 404 -12.66 -5.24 9.86
N HIS A 405 -12.23 -4.94 8.63
CA HIS A 405 -11.70 -5.91 7.68
C HIS A 405 -10.39 -5.40 7.08
N THR A 406 -9.43 -6.30 6.87
CA THR A 406 -8.10 -5.99 6.35
C THR A 406 -8.01 -6.34 4.88
N HIS A 407 -7.79 -5.34 4.01
CA HIS A 407 -7.39 -5.59 2.63
C HIS A 407 -5.91 -5.98 2.57
N SER A 408 -5.60 -7.20 2.12
CA SER A 408 -4.24 -7.55 1.71
C SER A 408 -3.97 -6.95 0.32
N PHE A 409 -3.42 -5.74 0.28
CA PHE A 409 -2.92 -5.18 -0.97
C PHE A 409 -1.55 -5.78 -1.28
N THR A 410 -1.51 -6.70 -2.24
CA THR A 410 -0.27 -7.25 -2.78
C THR A 410 -0.04 -6.69 -4.18
N SER A 411 0.80 -5.67 -4.29
CA SER A 411 1.44 -5.33 -5.57
C SER A 411 2.66 -6.21 -5.74
N ASP A 412 2.69 -7.03 -6.80
CA ASP A 412 3.94 -7.62 -7.29
C ASP A 412 4.97 -6.53 -7.59
N ALA A 413 6.26 -6.86 -7.57
CA ALA A 413 7.33 -5.88 -7.69
C ALA A 413 7.23 -5.07 -9.00
N THR A 414 6.74 -3.83 -8.91
CA THR A 414 6.33 -2.98 -10.05
C THR A 414 7.49 -2.37 -10.84
N GLY A 415 8.73 -2.79 -10.59
CA GLY A 415 9.83 -2.72 -11.54
C GLY A 415 10.03 -4.09 -12.18
N GLY A 416 9.59 -4.26 -13.44
CA GLY A 416 9.56 -5.56 -14.14
C GLY A 416 10.93 -6.14 -14.54
N GLY A 417 12.01 -5.85 -13.80
CA GLY A 417 13.39 -6.32 -14.01
C GLY A 417 14.10 -5.81 -15.28
N GLY A 418 13.35 -5.29 -16.26
CA GLY A 418 13.85 -4.89 -17.56
C GLY A 418 14.94 -3.83 -17.49
N THR A 419 16.06 -4.10 -18.17
CA THR A 419 17.13 -3.15 -18.40
C THR A 419 16.64 -1.99 -19.26
N HIS A 420 16.73 -0.76 -18.76
CA HIS A 420 16.42 0.43 -19.55
C HIS A 420 17.69 1.00 -20.20
N ASN A 421 17.57 1.52 -21.43
CA ASN A 421 18.68 2.21 -22.08
C ASN A 421 19.06 3.46 -21.28
N ASN A 422 20.29 3.50 -20.77
CA ASN A 422 20.83 4.57 -19.94
C ASN A 422 21.57 5.64 -20.78
N MET A 423 21.67 5.45 -22.10
CA MET A 423 22.36 6.38 -23.00
C MET A 423 21.38 7.34 -23.69
N PRO A 424 21.72 8.65 -23.80
CA PRO A 424 20.94 9.59 -24.60
C PRO A 424 20.98 9.20 -26.09
N PRO A 425 20.07 9.73 -26.95
CA PRO A 425 20.07 9.44 -28.39
C PRO A 425 21.44 9.70 -29.04
N PHE A 426 21.97 8.69 -29.73
CA PHE A 426 23.32 8.69 -30.29
C PHE A 426 23.35 8.23 -31.75
N LEU A 427 24.39 8.65 -32.48
CA LEU A 427 24.74 8.14 -33.80
C LEU A 427 26.19 7.64 -33.75
N LEU A 428 26.45 6.48 -34.37
CA LEU A 428 27.78 5.89 -34.38
C LEU A 428 28.64 6.44 -35.51
N ALA A 429 29.88 6.79 -35.17
CA ALA A 429 30.95 7.18 -36.08
C ALA A 429 32.25 6.50 -35.65
N THR A 430 33.25 6.44 -36.53
CA THR A 430 34.55 5.84 -36.21
C THR A 430 35.52 6.92 -35.75
N PHE A 431 36.22 6.64 -34.66
CA PHE A 431 37.30 7.47 -34.10
C PHE A 431 38.65 7.04 -34.69
N TYR A 432 39.42 7.98 -35.22
CA TYR A 432 40.74 7.76 -35.79
C TYR A 432 41.79 8.62 -35.08
N LEU A 433 42.94 8.04 -34.74
CA LEU A 433 44.14 8.75 -34.31
C LEU A 433 45.03 9.05 -35.53
N VAL A 434 45.63 10.23 -35.56
CA VAL A 434 46.67 10.62 -36.54
C VAL A 434 48.01 9.99 -36.15
N LEU A 435 48.73 9.47 -37.16
CA LEU A 435 49.99 8.73 -37.01
C LEU A 435 51.20 9.59 -36.63
#